data_AF-A0A6A0HLR4-F1
#
_entry.id   AF-A0A6A0HLR4-F1
#
_cell.length_a   1.000
_cell.length_b   1.000
_cell.length_c   1.000
_cell.angle_alpha   90.00
_cell.angle_beta   90.00
_cell.angle_gamma   90.00
#
_symmetry.space_group_name_H-M   'P 1'
#
loop_
_entity.id
_entity.type
_entity.pdbx_description
1 polymer ?
#
loop_
_entity_poly.entity_id
_entity_poly.type
_entity_poly.pdbx_seq_one_letter_code
_entity_poly.pdbx_strand_id
1 'polypeptide(L)'
;MPRSKNSKRGGARVPKRLKAPLRKAIKVLEDNDHRYAVIGGIALSQWGVVRVTQDIDLKVLVSNLDYAGVRAFLTRAFPQAARQNAPQNPFIVVVEIDAVIVDFLLTAPGYEEQIIARAVPRNLNGFSIWVCSAEDLIIQKVIAGRGKDWPDVEALLIEQRGKLDEAYIENWLSQFAEALDKPEMLTEYRRLNDKVKALT
;
A
#
# COMPACT_ATOMS: atom_id res chain seq x y z
N MET A 1 6.82 -16.27 -35.18
CA MET A 1 6.82 -15.84 -33.76
C MET A 1 6.67 -14.32 -33.72
N PRO A 2 5.58 -13.75 -33.17
CA PRO A 2 5.45 -12.31 -33.12
C PRO A 2 6.28 -11.75 -31.98
N ARG A 3 7.04 -10.71 -32.31
CA ARG A 3 7.95 -9.95 -31.47
C ARG A 3 7.23 -9.40 -30.23
N SER A 4 7.81 -9.67 -29.06
CA SER A 4 7.50 -8.97 -27.81
C SER A 4 7.61 -7.46 -28.07
N LYS A 5 6.47 -6.77 -28.08
CA LYS A 5 6.41 -5.32 -28.15
C LYS A 5 6.94 -4.79 -26.82
N ASN A 6 8.14 -4.23 -26.90
CA ASN A 6 8.76 -3.38 -25.91
C ASN A 6 7.77 -2.29 -25.46
N SER A 7 7.01 -2.52 -24.40
CA SER A 7 6.15 -1.50 -23.80
C SER A 7 7.01 -0.60 -22.92
N LYS A 8 7.66 0.38 -23.54
CA LYS A 8 8.17 1.57 -22.85
C LYS A 8 6.97 2.36 -22.30
N ARG A 9 6.41 1.93 -21.17
CA ARG A 9 5.64 2.80 -20.27
C ARG A 9 6.53 3.02 -19.06
N GLY A 10 6.96 4.26 -18.85
CA GLY A 10 7.90 4.61 -17.79
C GLY A 10 7.37 4.16 -16.45
N GLY A 11 7.95 3.09 -15.89
CA GLY A 11 7.63 2.64 -14.54
C GLY A 11 7.87 3.79 -13.59
N ALA A 12 6.82 4.24 -12.89
CA ALA A 12 6.95 5.40 -12.05
C ALA A 12 8.03 5.19 -11.00
N ARG A 13 8.71 6.29 -10.68
CA ARG A 13 10.02 6.28 -10.06
C ARG A 13 9.86 6.51 -8.57
N VAL A 14 10.34 5.57 -7.75
CA VAL A 14 10.54 5.85 -6.32
C VAL A 14 11.47 7.05 -6.18
N PRO A 15 11.09 8.10 -5.41
CA PRO A 15 11.93 9.26 -5.18
C PRO A 15 13.34 8.85 -4.73
N LYS A 16 14.38 9.50 -5.25
CA LYS A 16 15.78 9.11 -5.02
C LYS A 16 16.10 8.94 -3.52
N ARG A 17 15.59 9.84 -2.68
CA ARG A 17 15.78 9.81 -1.22
C ARG A 17 15.16 8.58 -0.53
N LEU A 18 14.09 8.02 -1.09
CA LEU A 18 13.38 6.88 -0.48
C LEU A 18 13.98 5.52 -0.90
N LYS A 19 14.81 5.48 -1.96
CA LYS A 19 15.31 4.21 -2.51
C LYS A 19 16.18 3.43 -1.54
N ALA A 20 17.17 4.09 -0.93
CA ALA A 20 18.10 3.45 0.01
C ALA A 20 17.38 2.93 1.27
N PRO A 21 16.58 3.75 2.00
CA PRO A 21 15.86 3.27 3.17
C PRO A 21 14.82 2.21 2.84
N LEU A 22 14.10 2.33 1.70
CA LEU A 22 13.17 1.29 1.25
C LEU A 22 13.89 -0.04 1.03
N ARG A 23 15.04 -0.03 0.35
CA ARG A 23 15.83 -1.24 0.11
C ARG A 23 16.33 -1.85 1.42
N LYS A 24 16.75 -1.04 2.40
CA LYS A 24 17.17 -1.52 3.73
C LYS A 24 16.01 -2.18 4.47
N ALA A 25 14.85 -1.53 4.53
CA ALA A 25 13.65 -2.06 5.18
C ALA A 25 13.23 -3.41 4.56
N ILE A 26 13.13 -3.45 3.23
CA ILE A 26 12.75 -4.66 2.49
C ILE A 26 13.75 -5.79 2.69
N LYS A 27 15.06 -5.49 2.58
CA LYS A 27 16.08 -6.52 2.78
C LYS A 27 16.00 -7.16 4.16
N VAL A 28 15.78 -6.37 5.22
CA VAL A 28 15.62 -6.91 6.57
C VAL A 28 14.39 -7.81 6.67
N LEU A 29 13.27 -7.44 6.05
CA LEU A 29 12.07 -8.28 6.03
C LEU A 29 12.31 -9.59 5.26
N GLU A 30 12.90 -9.51 4.07
CA GLU A 30 13.16 -10.68 3.19
C GLU A 30 14.20 -11.63 3.79
N ASP A 31 15.27 -11.13 4.38
CA ASP A 31 16.31 -11.94 5.02
C ASP A 31 15.80 -12.69 6.26
N ASN A 32 14.63 -12.31 6.79
CA ASN A 32 14.00 -12.90 7.98
C ASN A 32 12.61 -13.48 7.67
N ASP A 33 12.34 -13.81 6.40
CA ASP A 33 11.11 -14.47 5.93
C ASP A 33 9.79 -13.74 6.26
N HIS A 34 9.85 -12.43 6.51
CA HIS A 34 8.65 -11.61 6.71
C HIS A 34 8.07 -11.16 5.36
N ARG A 35 6.89 -11.70 5.01
CA ARG A 35 6.13 -11.25 3.84
C ARG A 35 5.60 -9.84 4.05
N TYR A 36 5.63 -9.04 2.99
CA TYR A 36 5.22 -7.63 3.03
C TYR A 36 4.59 -7.17 1.71
N ALA A 37 3.97 -6.00 1.75
CA ALA A 37 3.60 -5.23 0.57
C ALA A 37 3.89 -3.75 0.79
N VAL A 38 4.48 -3.09 -0.20
CA VAL A 38 4.56 -1.64 -0.26
C VAL A 38 3.17 -1.08 -0.53
N ILE A 39 2.75 -0.14 0.31
CA ILE A 39 1.46 0.56 0.19
C ILE A 39 1.70 2.07 0.00
N GLY A 40 0.65 2.87 0.18
CA GLY A 40 0.79 4.32 0.30
C GLY A 40 1.33 5.02 -0.95
N GLY A 41 2.12 6.07 -0.75
CA GLY A 41 2.57 6.96 -1.83
C GLY A 41 3.49 6.29 -2.85
N ILE A 42 4.36 5.39 -2.40
CA ILE A 42 5.23 4.62 -3.29
C ILE A 42 4.39 3.69 -4.16
N ALA A 43 3.43 2.97 -3.58
CA ALA A 43 2.56 2.08 -4.33
C ALA A 43 1.72 2.82 -5.37
N LEU A 44 1.14 3.97 -5.03
CA LEU A 44 0.41 4.84 -5.98
C LEU A 44 1.22 5.12 -7.25
N SER A 45 2.49 5.48 -7.09
CA SER A 45 3.36 5.74 -8.23
C SER A 45 3.43 4.53 -9.14
N GLN A 46 3.58 3.31 -8.60
CA GLN A 46 3.69 2.09 -9.38
C GLN A 46 2.43 1.76 -10.20
N TRP A 47 1.31 2.43 -9.91
CA TRP A 47 0.05 2.35 -10.63
C TRP A 47 -0.29 3.61 -11.45
N GLY A 48 0.70 4.44 -11.75
CA GLY A 48 0.57 5.60 -12.65
C GLY A 48 0.20 6.92 -11.97
N VAL A 49 -0.08 6.90 -10.66
CA VAL A 49 -0.51 8.09 -9.94
C VAL A 49 0.69 8.82 -9.34
N VAL A 50 1.00 10.01 -9.87
CA VAL A 50 2.12 10.84 -9.38
C VAL A 50 1.68 11.64 -8.17
N ARG A 51 2.30 11.36 -7.02
CA ARG A 51 2.09 12.07 -5.76
C ARG A 51 3.41 12.31 -5.04
N VAL A 52 3.55 13.46 -4.39
CA VAL A 52 4.69 13.70 -3.49
C VAL A 52 4.54 12.82 -2.26
N THR A 53 5.51 11.93 -2.04
CA THR A 53 5.62 11.09 -0.84
C THR A 53 6.97 11.34 -0.15
N GLN A 54 6.95 11.31 1.18
CA GLN A 54 8.11 11.64 2.02
C GLN A 54 8.51 10.49 2.93
N ASP A 55 7.64 9.51 3.02
CA ASP A 55 7.57 8.39 3.92
C ASP A 55 7.54 7.08 3.13
N ILE A 56 7.81 5.99 3.82
CA ILE A 56 7.68 4.63 3.30
C ILE A 56 6.63 3.91 4.13
N ASP A 57 5.57 3.45 3.47
CA ASP A 57 4.53 2.64 4.10
C ASP A 57 4.67 1.18 3.67
N LEU A 58 4.81 0.28 4.63
CA LEU A 58 4.89 -1.16 4.42
C LEU A 58 3.81 -1.86 5.23
N LYS A 59 3.00 -2.70 4.59
CA LYS A 59 2.17 -3.69 5.27
C LYS A 59 2.99 -4.96 5.48
N VAL A 60 3.05 -5.50 6.71
CA VAL A 60 3.84 -6.68 7.07
C VAL A 60 2.91 -7.76 7.61
N LEU A 61 3.01 -8.97 7.04
CA LEU A 61 2.21 -10.11 7.45
C LEU A 61 2.59 -10.55 8.88
N VAL A 62 1.59 -10.70 9.73
CA VAL A 62 1.72 -11.29 11.06
C VAL A 62 1.10 -12.67 11.06
N SER A 63 1.94 -13.70 11.09
CA SER A 63 1.50 -15.09 11.23
C SER A 63 1.21 -15.43 12.69
N ASN A 64 0.24 -16.33 12.92
CA ASN A 64 -0.12 -16.83 14.25
C ASN A 64 -0.48 -15.74 15.27
N LEU A 65 -0.89 -14.55 14.80
CA LEU A 65 -1.18 -13.38 15.64
C LEU A 65 0.01 -12.95 16.53
N ASP A 66 1.25 -13.25 16.16
CA ASP A 66 2.44 -12.88 16.91
C ASP A 66 2.86 -11.42 16.69
N TYR A 67 1.98 -10.49 17.05
CA TYR A 67 2.25 -9.06 16.96
C TYR A 67 3.44 -8.65 17.84
N ALA A 68 3.56 -9.24 19.03
CA ALA A 68 4.64 -8.91 19.95
C ALA A 68 6.02 -9.29 19.38
N GLY A 69 6.15 -10.49 18.81
CA GLY A 69 7.38 -10.96 18.19
C GLY A 69 7.79 -10.12 16.99
N VAL A 70 6.86 -9.85 16.07
CA VAL A 70 7.14 -9.01 14.88
C VAL A 70 7.53 -7.58 15.28
N ARG A 71 6.87 -6.99 16.28
CA ARG A 71 7.25 -5.66 16.80
C ARG A 71 8.63 -5.68 17.44
N ALA A 72 8.92 -6.67 18.28
CA ALA A 72 10.23 -6.78 18.93
C ALA A 72 11.36 -6.96 17.91
N PHE A 73 11.09 -7.74 16.85
CA PHE A 73 12.00 -7.90 15.72
C PHE A 73 12.26 -6.55 15.01
N LEU A 74 11.20 -5.85 14.59
CA LEU A 74 11.34 -4.58 13.85
C LEU A 74 12.05 -3.50 14.68
N THR A 75 11.71 -3.36 15.96
CA THR A 75 12.37 -2.42 16.89
C THR A 75 13.84 -2.76 17.09
N ARG A 76 14.20 -4.05 17.15
CA ARG A 76 15.60 -4.47 17.27
C ARG A 76 16.38 -4.21 15.98
N ALA A 77 15.76 -4.45 14.82
CA ALA A 77 16.39 -4.22 13.52
C ALA A 77 16.56 -2.71 13.22
N PHE A 78 15.63 -1.89 13.70
CA PHE A 78 15.60 -0.44 13.48
C PHE A 78 15.37 0.30 14.81
N PRO A 79 16.43 0.49 15.63
CA PRO A 79 16.30 1.00 17.00
C PRO A 79 15.92 2.48 17.07
N GLN A 80 16.05 3.24 15.98
CA GLN A 80 15.70 4.65 15.94
C GLN A 80 14.19 4.82 15.73
N ALA A 81 13.44 5.04 16.82
CA ALA A 81 12.02 5.36 16.75
C ALA A 81 11.82 6.75 16.09
N ALA A 82 10.90 6.85 15.13
CA ALA A 82 10.61 8.12 14.46
C ALA A 82 9.72 9.05 15.31
N ARG A 83 9.04 8.52 16.34
CA ARG A 83 8.20 9.31 17.26
C ARG A 83 8.42 8.83 18.69
N GLN A 84 8.98 9.69 19.54
CA GLN A 84 9.33 9.33 20.92
C GLN A 84 8.11 9.26 21.87
N ASN A 85 6.94 9.78 21.47
CA ASN A 85 5.74 9.90 22.30
C ASN A 85 4.43 9.50 21.59
N ALA A 86 4.49 8.66 20.55
CA ALA A 86 3.28 8.21 19.89
C ALA A 86 2.51 7.23 20.80
N PRO A 87 1.16 7.29 20.84
CA PRO A 87 0.37 6.30 21.56
C PRO A 87 0.71 4.89 21.06
N GLN A 88 0.79 3.93 21.98
CA GLN A 88 1.10 2.54 21.63
C GLN A 88 -0.04 1.97 20.78
N ASN A 89 0.20 1.82 19.48
CA ASN A 89 -0.63 1.04 18.59
C ASN A 89 0.05 -0.33 18.37
N PRO A 90 -0.58 -1.45 18.78
CA PRO A 90 0.02 -2.78 18.61
C PRO A 90 0.15 -3.19 17.13
N PHE A 91 -0.50 -2.47 16.21
CA PHE A 91 -0.46 -2.75 14.77
C PHE A 91 0.51 -1.85 14.00
N ILE A 92 1.25 -0.97 14.67
CA ILE A 92 2.13 -0.01 13.97
C ILE A 92 3.50 0.06 14.65
N VAL A 93 4.56 -0.04 13.85
CA VAL A 93 5.94 0.25 14.25
C VAL A 93 6.48 1.35 13.34
N VAL A 94 6.84 2.49 13.93
CA VAL A 94 7.27 3.69 13.20
C VAL A 94 8.73 3.98 13.53
N VAL A 95 9.60 3.86 12.54
CA VAL A 95 11.05 4.01 12.71
C VAL A 95 11.62 5.02 11.73
N GLU A 96 12.83 5.47 11.99
CA GLU A 96 13.62 6.25 11.04
C GLU A 96 14.72 5.38 10.44
N ILE A 97 14.82 5.38 9.11
CA ILE A 97 15.91 4.75 8.36
C ILE A 97 16.48 5.81 7.43
N ASP A 98 17.75 6.15 7.57
CA ASP A 98 18.44 7.17 6.75
C ASP A 98 17.67 8.51 6.68
N ALA A 99 17.21 9.03 7.82
CA ALA A 99 16.39 10.24 7.92
C ALA A 99 15.03 10.19 7.18
N VAL A 100 14.55 8.99 6.86
CA VAL A 100 13.22 8.76 6.27
C VAL A 100 12.36 7.99 7.27
N ILE A 101 11.14 8.48 7.47
CA ILE A 101 10.13 7.80 8.28
C ILE A 101 9.65 6.56 7.52
N VAL A 102 9.69 5.42 8.20
CA VAL A 102 9.19 4.14 7.71
C VAL A 102 8.11 3.63 8.66
N ASP A 103 6.89 3.52 8.13
CA ASP A 103 5.73 2.98 8.81
C ASP A 103 5.61 1.49 8.45
N PHE A 104 5.83 0.61 9.42
CA PHE A 104 5.48 -0.80 9.33
C PHE A 104 4.11 -1.02 9.96
N LEU A 105 3.11 -1.26 9.11
CA LEU A 105 1.74 -1.58 9.48
C LEU A 105 1.59 -3.10 9.53
N LEU A 106 1.31 -3.64 10.69
CA LEU A 106 1.13 -5.07 10.90
C LEU A 106 -0.27 -5.48 10.48
N THR A 107 -0.39 -6.55 9.68
CA THR A 107 -1.68 -7.01 9.16
C THR A 107 -2.60 -7.47 10.28
N ALA A 108 -3.84 -7.00 10.27
CA ALA A 108 -4.95 -7.68 10.93
C ALA A 108 -5.41 -8.91 10.09
N PRO A 109 -6.02 -9.94 10.71
CA PRO A 109 -6.51 -11.11 9.99
C PRO A 109 -7.64 -10.77 9.02
N GLY A 110 -7.81 -11.56 7.97
CA GLY A 110 -8.89 -11.39 7.00
C GLY A 110 -8.46 -10.52 5.80
N TYR A 111 -9.00 -9.32 5.69
CA TYR A 111 -8.76 -8.46 4.52
C TYR A 111 -7.26 -8.16 4.30
N GLU A 112 -6.52 -7.82 5.36
CA GLU A 112 -5.15 -7.32 5.18
C GLU A 112 -4.16 -8.42 4.78
N GLU A 113 -4.49 -9.69 5.03
CA GLU A 113 -3.74 -10.83 4.49
C GLU A 113 -3.90 -10.94 2.97
N GLN A 114 -5.06 -10.53 2.42
CA GLN A 114 -5.29 -10.48 0.97
C GLN A 114 -4.39 -9.45 0.29
N ILE A 115 -4.13 -8.31 0.95
CA ILE A 115 -3.20 -7.28 0.45
C ILE A 115 -1.81 -7.89 0.19
N ILE A 116 -1.35 -8.75 1.10
CA ILE A 116 -0.06 -9.44 0.97
C ILE A 116 -0.13 -10.56 -0.07
N ALA A 117 -1.22 -11.34 -0.09
CA ALA A 117 -1.41 -12.45 -1.01
C ALA A 117 -1.51 -11.99 -2.48
N ARG A 118 -2.15 -10.85 -2.72
CA ARG A 118 -2.37 -10.25 -4.03
C ARG A 118 -1.28 -9.23 -4.42
N ALA A 119 -0.24 -9.07 -3.60
CA ALA A 119 0.83 -8.14 -3.90
C ALA A 119 1.51 -8.49 -5.23
N VAL A 120 1.75 -7.46 -6.04
CA VAL A 120 2.26 -7.58 -7.39
C VAL A 120 3.74 -7.20 -7.40
N PRO A 121 4.64 -8.01 -7.99
CA PRO A 121 6.05 -7.68 -8.06
C PRO A 121 6.30 -6.50 -9.00
N ARG A 122 7.19 -5.59 -8.60
CA ARG A 122 7.65 -4.44 -9.38
C ARG A 122 9.17 -4.33 -9.31
N ASN A 123 9.81 -4.05 -10.43
CA ASN A 123 11.26 -3.85 -10.50
C ASN A 123 11.59 -2.35 -10.49
N LEU A 124 12.42 -1.93 -9.53
CA LEU A 124 12.83 -0.55 -9.34
C LEU A 124 14.24 -0.24 -9.86
N ASN A 125 14.63 -0.83 -11.00
CA ASN A 125 15.94 -0.66 -11.64
C ASN A 125 17.08 -0.78 -10.60
N GLY A 126 17.19 -1.95 -9.99
CA GLY A 126 18.26 -2.27 -9.03
C GLY A 126 17.82 -3.14 -7.84
N PHE A 127 16.51 -3.26 -7.59
CA PHE A 127 15.92 -4.23 -6.68
C PHE A 127 14.42 -4.40 -7.00
N SER A 128 13.86 -5.54 -6.61
CA SER A 128 12.43 -5.83 -6.73
C SER A 128 11.71 -5.50 -5.43
N ILE A 129 10.44 -5.13 -5.54
CA ILE A 129 9.55 -4.89 -4.40
C ILE A 129 8.20 -5.57 -4.67
N TRP A 130 7.51 -5.94 -3.59
CA TRP A 130 6.10 -6.35 -3.64
C TRP A 130 5.22 -5.14 -3.38
N VAL A 131 4.27 -4.84 -4.26
CA VAL A 131 3.37 -3.68 -4.15
C VAL A 131 1.95 -4.16 -4.04
N CYS A 132 1.16 -3.61 -3.12
CA CYS A 132 -0.28 -3.93 -3.08
C CYS A 132 -0.96 -3.65 -4.43
N SER A 133 -2.04 -4.39 -4.71
CA SER A 133 -2.79 -4.21 -5.95
C SER A 133 -3.40 -2.80 -6.04
N ALA A 134 -3.77 -2.37 -7.24
CA ALA A 134 -4.45 -1.08 -7.40
C ALA A 134 -5.81 -1.08 -6.70
N GLU A 135 -6.49 -2.23 -6.72
CA GLU A 135 -7.74 -2.48 -6.00
C GLU A 135 -7.55 -2.31 -4.48
N ASP A 136 -6.52 -2.92 -3.91
CA ASP A 136 -6.25 -2.83 -2.46
C ASP A 136 -5.83 -1.40 -2.05
N LEU A 137 -5.22 -0.62 -2.95
CA LEU A 137 -4.98 0.81 -2.72
C LEU A 137 -6.27 1.62 -2.70
N ILE A 138 -7.18 1.36 -3.65
CA ILE A 138 -8.50 2.00 -3.68
C ILE A 138 -9.25 1.70 -2.39
N ILE A 139 -9.34 0.43 -1.99
CA ILE A 139 -10.05 0.00 -0.78
C ILE A 139 -9.46 0.70 0.46
N GLN A 140 -8.13 0.65 0.65
CA GLN A 140 -7.48 1.30 1.80
C GLN A 140 -7.72 2.81 1.84
N LYS A 141 -7.77 3.47 0.68
CA LYS A 141 -8.00 4.92 0.59
C LYS A 141 -9.43 5.31 0.87
N VAL A 142 -10.41 4.55 0.37
CA VAL A 142 -11.83 4.76 0.66
C VAL A 142 -12.09 4.59 2.15
N ILE A 143 -11.54 3.54 2.78
CA ILE A 143 -11.67 3.31 4.23
C ILE A 143 -11.04 4.45 5.04
N ALA A 144 -9.85 4.93 4.63
CA ALA A 144 -9.19 6.06 5.28
C ALA A 144 -9.99 7.36 5.12
N GLY A 145 -10.57 7.60 3.95
CA GLY A 145 -11.55 8.66 3.68
C GLY A 145 -11.06 10.10 3.93
N ARG A 146 -9.74 10.33 4.07
CA ARG A 146 -9.22 11.68 4.35
C ARG A 146 -9.32 12.53 3.09
N GLY A 147 -9.31 13.86 3.22
CA GLY A 147 -9.47 14.77 2.07
C GLY A 147 -8.50 14.52 0.90
N LYS A 148 -7.29 14.02 1.18
CA LYS A 148 -6.30 13.66 0.14
C LYS A 148 -6.51 12.29 -0.50
N ASP A 149 -7.28 11.40 0.11
CA ASP A 149 -7.44 10.02 -0.35
C ASP A 149 -8.41 9.90 -1.53
N TRP A 150 -9.46 10.73 -1.59
CA TRP A 150 -10.43 10.72 -2.69
C TRP A 150 -9.84 11.11 -4.06
N PRO A 151 -9.02 12.18 -4.18
CA PRO A 151 -8.32 12.45 -5.44
C PRO A 151 -7.41 11.30 -5.89
N ASP A 152 -6.77 10.59 -4.95
CA ASP A 152 -5.95 9.43 -5.27
C ASP A 152 -6.81 8.24 -5.77
N VAL A 153 -8.01 8.03 -5.18
CA VAL A 153 -8.99 7.02 -5.65
C VAL A 153 -9.43 7.32 -7.07
N GLU A 154 -9.82 8.57 -7.35
CA GLU A 154 -10.24 8.98 -8.70
C GLU A 154 -9.11 8.77 -9.72
N ALA A 155 -7.87 9.16 -9.37
CA ALA A 155 -6.72 8.96 -10.24
C ALA A 155 -6.44 7.47 -10.51
N LEU A 156 -6.55 6.60 -9.50
CA LEU A 156 -6.39 5.15 -9.67
C LEU A 156 -7.48 4.57 -10.59
N LEU A 157 -8.73 4.97 -10.42
CA LEU A 157 -9.86 4.55 -11.27
C LEU A 157 -9.62 4.94 -12.74
N ILE A 158 -9.05 6.13 -12.99
CA ILE A 158 -8.71 6.60 -14.34
C ILE A 158 -7.52 5.83 -14.92
N GLU A 159 -6.40 5.74 -14.21
CA GLU A 159 -5.15 5.13 -14.70
C GLU A 159 -5.27 3.61 -14.91
N GLN A 160 -6.10 2.95 -14.09
CA GLN A 160 -6.34 1.50 -14.14
C GLN A 160 -7.69 1.13 -14.78
N ARG A 161 -8.33 2.07 -15.46
CA ARG A 161 -9.61 1.87 -16.13
C ARG A 161 -9.61 0.63 -17.04
N GLY A 162 -10.65 -0.19 -16.89
CA GLY A 162 -10.82 -1.44 -17.65
C GLY A 162 -9.89 -2.58 -17.24
N LYS A 163 -9.11 -2.42 -16.17
CA LYS A 163 -8.21 -3.47 -15.63
C LYS A 163 -8.52 -3.88 -14.20
N LEU A 164 -9.28 -3.06 -13.48
CA LEU A 164 -9.62 -3.28 -12.08
C LEU A 164 -10.64 -4.41 -11.94
N ASP A 165 -10.45 -5.25 -10.94
CA ASP A 165 -11.50 -6.14 -10.43
C ASP A 165 -12.48 -5.34 -9.56
N GLU A 166 -13.47 -4.73 -10.20
CA GLU A 166 -14.46 -3.90 -9.52
C GLU A 166 -15.34 -4.69 -8.54
N ALA A 167 -15.59 -5.98 -8.83
CA ALA A 167 -16.38 -6.84 -7.95
C ALA A 167 -15.63 -7.11 -6.64
N TYR A 168 -14.31 -7.30 -6.70
CA TYR A 168 -13.46 -7.42 -5.52
C TYR A 168 -13.47 -6.15 -4.66
N ILE A 169 -13.34 -4.97 -5.29
CA ILE A 169 -13.39 -3.68 -4.57
C ILE A 169 -14.75 -3.51 -3.89
N GLU A 170 -15.83 -3.69 -4.64
CA GLU A 170 -17.20 -3.53 -4.16
C GLU A 170 -17.52 -4.47 -2.99
N ASN A 171 -17.09 -5.73 -3.08
CA ASN A 171 -17.31 -6.73 -2.05
C ASN A 171 -16.62 -6.35 -0.72
N TRP A 172 -15.37 -5.88 -0.77
CA TRP A 172 -14.68 -5.46 0.44
C TRP A 172 -15.22 -4.15 0.99
N LEU A 173 -15.50 -3.16 0.14
CA LEU A 173 -16.06 -1.88 0.58
C LEU A 173 -17.45 -2.04 1.19
N SER A 174 -18.27 -2.97 0.69
CA SER A 174 -19.57 -3.29 1.29
C SER A 174 -19.41 -3.85 2.70
N GLN A 175 -18.50 -4.80 2.91
CA GLN A 175 -18.21 -5.35 4.24
C GLN A 175 -17.66 -4.28 5.20
N PHE A 176 -16.76 -3.40 4.74
CA PHE A 176 -16.25 -2.31 5.57
C PHE A 176 -17.28 -1.24 5.88
N ALA A 177 -18.15 -0.90 4.91
CA ALA A 177 -19.23 0.05 5.13
C ALA A 177 -20.20 -0.44 6.20
N GLU A 178 -20.54 -1.74 6.20
CA GLU A 178 -21.35 -2.36 7.24
C GLU A 178 -20.60 -2.40 8.58
N ALA A 179 -19.38 -2.93 8.61
CA ALA A 179 -18.63 -3.11 9.86
C ALA A 179 -18.26 -1.79 10.55
N LEU A 180 -18.09 -0.71 9.79
CA LEU A 180 -17.75 0.62 10.30
C LEU A 180 -18.96 1.54 10.49
N ASP A 181 -20.16 1.09 10.14
CA ASP A 181 -21.39 1.90 10.08
C ASP A 181 -21.21 3.20 9.28
N LYS A 182 -20.65 3.06 8.07
CA LYS A 182 -20.25 4.16 7.17
C LYS A 182 -20.68 3.91 5.72
N PRO A 183 -21.99 3.85 5.43
CA PRO A 183 -22.50 3.62 4.08
C PRO A 183 -22.09 4.72 3.07
N GLU A 184 -21.74 5.91 3.55
CA GLU A 184 -21.31 7.03 2.72
C GLU A 184 -20.00 6.75 1.98
N MET A 185 -19.10 5.93 2.52
CA MET A 185 -17.83 5.60 1.84
C MET A 185 -18.07 4.80 0.56
N LEU A 186 -19.00 3.84 0.63
CA LEU A 186 -19.38 3.01 -0.51
C LEU A 186 -20.16 3.83 -1.54
N THR A 187 -21.07 4.69 -1.06
CA THR A 187 -21.84 5.61 -1.91
C THR A 187 -20.90 6.54 -2.70
N GLU A 188 -19.91 7.12 -2.03
CA GLU A 188 -18.96 8.03 -2.68
C GLU A 188 -18.02 7.30 -3.65
N TYR A 189 -17.54 6.09 -3.31
CA TYR A 189 -16.79 5.24 -4.24
C TYR A 189 -17.59 4.95 -5.51
N ARG A 190 -18.85 4.50 -5.38
CA ARG A 190 -19.73 4.22 -6.52
C ARG A 190 -19.92 5.45 -7.40
N ARG A 191 -20.19 6.61 -6.79
CA ARG A 191 -20.33 7.89 -7.49
C ARG A 191 -19.08 8.23 -8.31
N LEU A 192 -17.89 8.05 -7.75
CA LEU A 192 -16.62 8.29 -8.46
C LEU A 192 -16.40 7.28 -9.59
N ASN A 193 -16.67 5.99 -9.34
CA ASN A 193 -16.53 4.94 -10.34
C ASN A 193 -17.45 5.20 -11.54
N ASP A 194 -18.71 5.54 -11.29
CA ASP A 194 -19.69 5.87 -12.34
C ASP A 194 -19.29 7.13 -13.12
N LYS A 195 -18.78 8.16 -12.43
CA LYS A 195 -18.22 9.36 -13.07
C LYS A 195 -17.09 8.99 -14.04
N VAL A 196 -16.14 8.16 -13.62
CA VAL A 196 -15.01 7.73 -14.46
C VAL A 196 -15.47 6.83 -15.63
N LYS A 197 -16.53 6.03 -15.43
CA LYS A 197 -17.17 5.26 -16.50
C LYS A 197 -17.86 6.15 -17.54
N ALA A 198 -18.45 7.27 -17.12
CA ALA A 198 -19.12 8.22 -18.02
C ALA A 198 -18.18 9.11 -18.85
N LEU A 199 -16.86 9.13 -18.55
CA LEU A 199 -15.86 9.87 -19.35
C LEU A 199 -15.53 9.21 -20.71
N THR A 200 -16.33 8.24 -21.16
CA THR A 200 -16.25 7.59 -22.48
C THR A 200 -17.61 7.45 -23.10
#